data_AF-A0A3A4ZF08-F1
#
_entry.id   AF-A0A3A4ZF08-F1
#
_cell.length_a   1.000
_cell.length_b   1.000
_cell.length_c   1.000
_cell.angle_alpha   90.00
_cell.angle_beta   90.00
_cell.angle_gamma   90.00
#
_symmetry.space_group_name_H-M   'P 1'
#
loop_
_entity.id
_entity.type
_entity.pdbx_description
1 polymer ?
#
loop_
_entity_poly.entity_id
_entity_poly.type
_entity_poly.pdbx_seq_one_letter_code
_entity_poly.pdbx_strand_id
1 'polypeptide(L)'
;MAKQKGQSLWEVIIALAIASLVAVGLIRSTSTAVKTTRFSGDQTEATALAQKKIASIVNSRYSDPAAFWNLVPSPESTYNYPVDTSNTGYCIKSSLFNDYNSLPASTPDISSAKLVKISVDIYWADKGAGSDCNSRSYEYSLHFDTHVSN
;
A
#
# COMPACT_ATOMS: atom_id res chain seq x y z
N MET A 1 -64.41 20.02 -18.57
CA MET A 1 -64.15 18.57 -18.41
C MET A 1 -62.83 18.24 -19.07
N ALA A 2 -61.78 18.07 -18.29
CA ALA A 2 -60.46 17.72 -18.82
C ALA A 2 -60.45 16.24 -19.23
N LYS A 3 -60.20 15.96 -20.51
CA LYS A 3 -60.08 14.60 -21.04
C LYS A 3 -58.84 13.94 -20.43
N GLN A 4 -59.04 12.95 -19.55
CA GLN A 4 -57.98 12.03 -19.14
C GLN A 4 -57.60 11.19 -20.37
N LYS A 5 -56.50 11.54 -21.03
CA LYS A 5 -55.88 10.67 -22.05
C LYS A 5 -55.31 9.47 -21.32
N GLY A 6 -55.88 8.28 -21.57
CA GLY A 6 -55.34 7.03 -21.10
C GLY A 6 -53.90 6.86 -21.58
N GLN A 7 -53.01 6.51 -20.65
CA GLN A 7 -51.60 6.27 -20.90
C GLN A 7 -51.44 5.23 -22.00
N SER A 8 -50.71 5.56 -23.07
CA SER A 8 -50.52 4.66 -24.20
C SER A 8 -49.62 3.50 -23.78
N LEU A 9 -49.98 2.26 -24.13
CA LEU A 9 -49.22 1.05 -23.79
C LEU A 9 -47.75 1.14 -24.25
N TRP A 10 -47.50 1.78 -25.39
CA TRP A 10 -46.16 2.05 -25.90
C TRP A 10 -45.33 2.96 -25.00
N GLU A 11 -45.96 3.96 -24.39
CA GLU A 11 -45.34 4.91 -23.47
C GLU A 11 -44.87 4.22 -22.19
N VAL A 12 -45.64 3.22 -21.72
CA VAL A 12 -45.26 2.38 -20.58
C VAL A 12 -44.04 1.52 -20.90
N ILE A 13 -43.96 0.93 -22.09
CA ILE A 13 -42.80 0.11 -22.50
C ILE A 13 -41.53 0.95 -22.57
N ILE A 14 -41.61 2.15 -23.16
CA ILE A 14 -40.47 3.07 -23.22
C ILE A 14 -40.05 3.48 -21.81
N ALA A 15 -40.99 3.86 -20.95
CA ALA A 15 -40.71 4.23 -19.57
C ALA A 15 -40.04 3.09 -18.80
N LEU A 16 -40.51 1.84 -18.99
CA LEU A 16 -39.91 0.66 -18.37
C LEU A 16 -38.48 0.40 -18.86
N ALA A 17 -38.24 0.56 -20.16
CA ALA A 17 -36.91 0.40 -20.74
C ALA A 17 -35.93 1.43 -20.17
N ILE A 18 -36.32 2.71 -20.12
CA ILE A 18 -35.50 3.77 -19.52
C ILE A 18 -35.25 3.50 -18.04
N ALA A 19 -36.28 3.12 -17.28
CA ALA A 19 -36.15 2.81 -15.86
C ALA A 19 -35.17 1.65 -15.60
N SER A 20 -35.24 0.59 -16.42
CA SER A 20 -34.31 -0.54 -16.31
C SER A 20 -32.86 -0.14 -16.59
N LEU A 21 -32.64 0.75 -17.56
CA LEU A 21 -31.31 1.22 -17.96
C LEU A 21 -30.68 2.11 -16.88
N VAL A 22 -31.49 2.98 -16.26
CA VAL A 22 -31.09 3.79 -15.10
C VAL A 22 -30.75 2.91 -13.90
N ALA A 23 -31.56 1.88 -13.61
CA ALA A 23 -31.32 0.96 -12.51
C ALA A 23 -29.98 0.19 -12.65
N VAL A 24 -29.68 -0.33 -13.85
CA VAL A 24 -28.40 -1.00 -14.11
C VAL A 24 -27.22 -0.04 -13.99
N GLY A 25 -27.38 1.20 -14.46
CA GLY A 25 -26.36 2.25 -14.32
C GLY A 25 -26.03 2.55 -12.86
N LEU A 26 -27.05 2.70 -12.01
CA LEU A 26 -26.90 2.92 -10.58
C LEU A 26 -26.18 1.77 -9.88
N ILE A 27 -26.56 0.52 -10.14
CA ILE A 27 -25.93 -0.65 -9.51
C ILE A 27 -24.43 -0.71 -9.84
N ARG A 28 -24.06 -0.48 -11.10
CA ARG A 28 -22.66 -0.44 -11.54
C ARG A 28 -21.90 0.71 -10.86
N SER A 29 -22.49 1.90 -10.81
CA SER A 29 -21.88 3.07 -10.18
C SER A 29 -21.64 2.85 -8.68
N THR A 30 -22.63 2.36 -7.94
CA THR A 30 -22.50 2.06 -6.51
C THR A 30 -21.44 0.98 -6.27
N SER A 31 -21.41 -0.06 -7.11
CA SER A 31 -20.40 -1.13 -7.00
C SER A 31 -18.98 -0.59 -7.18
N THR A 32 -18.76 0.29 -8.16
CA THR A 32 -17.45 0.94 -8.37
C THR A 32 -17.10 1.87 -7.22
N ALA A 33 -18.04 2.68 -6.73
CA ALA A 33 -17.81 3.59 -5.61
C ALA A 33 -17.39 2.83 -4.34
N VAL A 34 -18.05 1.71 -4.02
CA VAL A 34 -17.70 0.88 -2.87
C VAL A 34 -16.29 0.31 -2.99
N LYS A 35 -15.87 -0.14 -4.19
CA LYS A 35 -14.50 -0.60 -4.43
C LYS A 35 -13.49 0.52 -4.20
N THR A 36 -13.75 1.73 -4.70
CA THR A 36 -12.87 2.89 -4.52
C THR A 36 -12.73 3.30 -3.05
N THR A 37 -13.84 3.34 -2.29
CA THR A 37 -13.78 3.68 -0.86
C THR A 37 -12.99 2.66 -0.06
N ARG A 38 -13.13 1.36 -0.38
CA ARG A 38 -12.35 0.30 0.28
C ARG A 38 -10.87 0.41 -0.04
N PHE A 39 -10.52 0.57 -1.31
CA PHE A 39 -9.13 0.77 -1.72
C PHE A 39 -8.48 1.96 -0.98
N SER A 40 -9.19 3.09 -0.86
CA SER A 40 -8.70 4.26 -0.12
C SER A 40 -8.50 3.96 1.38
N GLY A 41 -9.39 3.17 1.98
CA GLY A 41 -9.22 2.70 3.36
C GLY A 41 -7.98 1.81 3.51
N ASP A 42 -7.85 0.79 2.66
CA ASP A 42 -6.76 -0.16 2.72
C ASP A 42 -5.40 0.51 2.45
N GLN A 43 -5.36 1.49 1.53
CA GLN A 43 -4.18 2.30 1.26
C GLN A 43 -3.78 3.16 2.47
N THR A 44 -4.75 3.70 3.19
CA THR A 44 -4.49 4.50 4.41
C THR A 44 -3.92 3.62 5.52
N GLU A 45 -4.49 2.43 5.73
CA GLU A 45 -4.00 1.47 6.71
C GLU A 45 -2.60 0.95 6.34
N ALA A 46 -2.38 0.58 5.08
CA ALA A 46 -1.06 0.18 4.58
C ALA A 46 -0.02 1.29 4.82
N THR A 47 -0.34 2.55 4.51
CA THR A 47 0.57 3.68 4.77
C THR A 47 0.90 3.82 6.26
N ALA A 48 -0.10 3.69 7.14
CA ALA A 48 0.12 3.75 8.58
C ALA A 48 1.02 2.60 9.08
N LEU A 49 0.83 1.39 8.56
CA LEU A 49 1.67 0.22 8.85
C LEU A 49 3.12 0.43 8.38
N ALA A 50 3.32 0.99 7.18
CA ALA A 50 4.65 1.30 6.66
C ALA A 50 5.37 2.30 7.55
N GLN A 51 4.70 3.41 7.89
CA GLN A 51 5.26 4.43 8.76
C GLN A 51 5.62 3.88 10.14
N LYS A 52 4.74 3.04 10.72
CA LYS A 52 5.02 2.37 12.00
C LYS A 52 6.25 1.46 11.90
N LYS A 53 6.40 0.69 10.82
CA LYS A 53 7.54 -0.20 10.62
C LYS A 53 8.84 0.58 10.43
N ILE A 54 8.82 1.62 9.60
CA ILE A 54 9.95 2.55 9.42
C ILE A 54 10.34 3.14 10.78
N ALA A 55 9.39 3.69 11.52
CA ALA A 55 9.64 4.27 12.84
C ALA A 55 10.26 3.25 13.81
N SER A 56 9.81 1.99 13.78
CA SER A 56 10.39 0.92 14.60
C SER A 56 11.84 0.62 14.22
N ILE A 57 12.16 0.57 12.92
CA ILE A 57 13.53 0.33 12.43
C ILE A 57 14.42 1.53 12.79
N VAL A 58 13.96 2.75 12.54
CA VAL A 58 14.67 3.96 12.93
C VAL A 58 14.88 4.04 14.44
N ASN A 59 13.88 3.66 15.25
CA ASN A 59 14.03 3.61 16.70
C ASN A 59 15.06 2.57 17.16
N SER A 60 15.24 1.47 16.43
CA SER A 60 16.31 0.49 16.73
C SER A 60 17.70 1.10 16.58
N ARG A 61 17.91 2.01 15.62
CA ARG A 61 19.15 2.81 15.51
C ARG A 61 19.40 3.65 16.75
N TYR A 62 18.37 4.28 17.32
CA TYR A 62 18.54 5.15 18.49
C TYR A 62 18.67 4.39 19.81
N SER A 63 17.95 3.27 19.95
CA SER A 63 17.94 2.48 21.19
C SER A 63 19.16 1.56 21.32
N ASP A 64 19.60 0.94 20.23
CA ASP A 64 20.84 0.16 20.19
C ASP A 64 21.57 0.40 18.86
N PRO A 65 22.36 1.50 18.77
CA PRO A 65 23.07 1.85 17.54
C PRO A 65 24.02 0.73 17.08
N ALA A 66 24.69 0.06 18.02
CA ALA A 66 25.67 -0.97 17.68
C ALA A 66 24.99 -2.18 17.03
N ALA A 67 23.89 -2.67 17.61
CA ALA A 67 23.11 -3.75 17.01
C ALA A 67 22.54 -3.36 15.64
N PHE A 68 21.99 -2.14 15.51
CA PHE A 68 21.47 -1.66 14.23
C PHE A 68 22.54 -1.64 13.13
N TRP A 69 23.69 -1.03 13.39
CA TRP A 69 24.76 -0.93 12.39
C TRP A 69 25.45 -2.27 12.08
N ASN A 70 25.29 -3.28 12.93
CA ASN A 70 25.73 -4.65 12.66
C ASN A 70 24.77 -5.41 11.72
N LEU A 71 23.49 -5.02 11.65
CA LEU A 71 22.53 -5.55 10.70
C LEU A 71 22.69 -4.95 9.30
N VAL A 72 23.38 -3.81 9.21
CA VAL A 72 23.60 -3.12 7.94
C VAL A 72 24.54 -3.97 7.08
N PRO A 73 24.06 -4.42 5.91
CA PRO A 73 24.84 -5.29 5.04
C PRO A 73 26.06 -4.59 4.42
N SER A 74 26.98 -5.38 3.88
CA SER A 74 28.00 -4.86 2.96
C SER A 74 27.33 -4.26 1.71
N PRO A 75 28.02 -3.40 0.94
CA PRO A 75 27.38 -2.67 -0.16
C PRO A 75 26.80 -3.50 -1.31
N GLU A 76 27.09 -4.80 -1.35
CA GLU A 76 26.57 -5.74 -2.34
C GLU A 76 25.49 -6.67 -1.76
N SER A 77 25.11 -6.48 -0.49
CA SER A 77 24.13 -7.33 0.18
C SER A 77 22.95 -6.53 0.73
N THR A 78 21.85 -7.23 0.96
CA THR A 78 20.62 -6.70 1.55
C THR A 78 20.33 -7.48 2.82
N TYR A 79 20.01 -6.79 3.90
CA TYR A 79 19.46 -7.44 5.09
C TYR A 79 17.94 -7.38 5.01
N ASN A 80 17.28 -8.54 5.03
CA ASN A 80 15.83 -8.63 5.05
C ASN A 80 15.37 -8.92 6.47
N TYR A 81 14.53 -8.05 7.02
CA TYR A 81 13.86 -8.35 8.28
C TYR A 81 12.88 -9.51 8.10
N PRO A 82 12.54 -10.22 9.19
CA PRO A 82 11.46 -11.18 9.19
C PRO A 82 10.19 -10.54 8.63
N VAL A 83 9.58 -11.25 7.70
CA VAL A 83 8.32 -10.87 7.09
C VAL A 83 7.25 -10.81 8.17
N ASP A 84 6.51 -9.71 8.22
CA ASP A 84 5.39 -9.54 9.15
C ASP A 84 4.09 -9.85 8.38
N THR A 85 3.56 -11.05 8.63
CA THR A 85 2.23 -11.45 8.19
C THR A 85 1.25 -11.15 9.31
N SER A 86 0.82 -9.90 9.40
CA SER A 86 -0.25 -9.54 10.32
C SER A 86 -1.54 -10.25 9.90
N ASN A 87 -2.31 -10.78 10.86
CA ASN A 87 -3.65 -11.38 10.65
C ASN A 87 -4.68 -10.42 10.00
N THR A 88 -4.26 -9.21 9.67
CA THR A 88 -5.00 -8.15 8.99
C THR A 88 -5.05 -8.31 7.46
N GLY A 89 -4.31 -9.28 6.88
CA GLY A 89 -4.30 -9.53 5.44
C GLY A 89 -3.25 -8.73 4.65
N TYR A 90 -2.37 -8.02 5.36
CA TYR A 90 -1.23 -7.32 4.77
C TYR A 90 0.06 -8.14 4.90
N CYS A 91 0.89 -8.07 3.86
CA CYS A 91 2.27 -8.55 3.88
C CYS A 91 3.21 -7.36 4.03
N ILE A 92 4.02 -7.32 5.07
CA ILE A 92 5.02 -6.27 5.23
C ILE A 92 6.42 -6.89 5.08
N LYS A 93 7.15 -6.43 4.08
CA LYS A 93 8.56 -6.76 3.86
C LYS A 93 9.38 -5.51 4.13
N SER A 94 10.46 -5.66 4.87
CA SER A 94 11.36 -4.53 5.14
C SER A 94 12.80 -4.96 4.99
N SER A 95 13.60 -4.10 4.36
CA SER A 95 14.96 -4.39 3.96
C SER A 95 15.87 -3.21 4.25
N LEU A 96 17.11 -3.51 4.63
CA LEU A 96 18.19 -2.52 4.77
C LEU A 96 19.16 -2.68 3.61
N PHE A 97 19.52 -1.55 3.02
CA PHE A 97 20.54 -1.46 2.00
C PHE A 97 21.60 -0.48 2.46
N ASN A 98 22.85 -0.83 2.23
CA ASN A 98 23.95 0.09 2.42
C ASN A 98 24.05 1.00 1.19
N ASP A 99 23.81 2.29 1.39
CA ASP A 99 23.71 3.30 0.32
C ASP A 99 24.88 4.30 0.42
N TYR A 100 26.08 3.81 0.77
CA TYR A 100 27.26 4.65 0.92
C TYR A 100 27.61 5.46 -0.35
N ASN A 101 27.30 4.93 -1.54
CA ASN A 101 27.60 5.55 -2.82
C ASN A 101 26.73 6.78 -3.14
N SER A 102 25.62 7.00 -2.43
CA SER A 102 24.80 8.21 -2.61
C SER A 102 25.22 9.38 -1.73
N LEU A 103 26.25 9.22 -0.89
CA LEU A 103 26.84 10.33 -0.15
C LEU A 103 27.71 11.21 -1.08
N PRO A 104 27.60 12.55 -1.01
CA PRO A 104 28.44 13.43 -1.80
C PRO A 104 29.92 13.28 -1.39
N ALA A 105 30.78 13.09 -2.39
CA ALA A 105 32.22 12.83 -2.26
C ALA A 105 33.05 13.95 -1.61
N SER A 106 32.43 15.02 -1.11
CA SER A 106 33.07 16.25 -0.64
C SER A 106 33.12 16.42 0.88
N THR A 107 32.74 15.40 1.67
CA THR A 107 32.91 15.46 3.13
C THR A 107 34.32 14.97 3.51
N PRO A 108 35.14 15.71 4.28
CA PRO A 108 36.54 15.33 4.52
C PRO A 108 36.75 14.14 5.47
N ASP A 109 35.68 13.54 6.00
CA ASP A 109 35.72 12.59 7.13
C ASP A 109 34.89 11.31 6.88
N ILE A 110 34.77 10.87 5.62
CA ILE A 110 33.87 9.78 5.17
C ILE A 110 34.31 8.37 5.59
N SER A 111 35.40 8.21 6.34
CA SER A 111 35.83 6.87 6.76
C SER A 111 34.86 6.20 7.74
N SER A 112 34.01 6.99 8.42
CA SER A 112 33.02 6.50 9.40
C SER A 112 31.56 6.83 9.06
N ALA A 113 31.30 7.69 8.07
CA ALA A 113 29.94 8.07 7.69
C ALA A 113 29.26 6.90 6.96
N LYS A 114 28.23 6.33 7.59
CA LYS A 114 27.41 5.26 7.00
C LYS A 114 26.06 5.82 6.61
N LEU A 115 25.63 5.60 5.38
CA LEU A 115 24.26 5.89 4.92
C LEU A 115 23.54 4.58 4.62
N VAL A 116 22.35 4.43 5.17
CA VAL A 116 21.52 3.24 5.01
C VAL A 116 20.18 3.64 4.48
N LYS A 117 19.77 2.96 3.42
CA LYS A 117 18.41 3.01 2.89
C LYS A 117 17.59 1.92 3.58
N ILE A 118 16.50 2.33 4.21
CA ILE A 118 15.47 1.46 4.77
C ILE A 118 14.35 1.44 3.73
N SER A 119 14.00 0.25 3.27
CA SER A 119 12.89 0.04 2.35
C SER A 119 11.80 -0.78 3.02
N VAL A 120 10.55 -0.38 2.88
CA VAL A 120 9.39 -1.09 3.40
C VAL A 120 8.36 -1.23 2.28
N ASP A 121 8.13 -2.48 1.90
CA ASP A 121 7.12 -2.88 0.93
C ASP A 121 5.91 -3.47 1.65
N ILE A 122 4.73 -2.98 1.31
CA ILE A 122 3.47 -3.51 1.81
C ILE A 122 2.64 -4.00 0.66
N TYR A 123 2.16 -5.24 0.77
CA TYR A 123 1.32 -5.88 -0.22
C TYR A 123 -0.01 -6.30 0.39
N TRP A 124 -1.09 -6.14 -0.38
CA TRP A 124 -2.42 -6.60 0.01
C TRP A 124 -3.25 -6.98 -1.22
N ALA A 125 -4.39 -7.63 -0.98
CA ALA A 125 -5.34 -8.05 -1.99
C ALA A 125 -6.77 -7.86 -1.49
N ASP A 126 -7.75 -7.86 -2.40
CA ASP A 126 -9.16 -7.89 -2.02
C ASP A 126 -9.43 -9.10 -1.10
N LYS A 127 -10.15 -8.86 0.02
CA LYS A 127 -10.25 -9.74 1.20
C LYS A 127 -10.23 -11.27 0.92
N GLY A 128 -9.36 -11.97 1.66
CA GLY A 128 -9.50 -13.42 1.93
C GLY A 128 -8.44 -14.32 1.30
N ALA A 129 -7.63 -13.80 0.38
CA ALA A 129 -6.41 -14.50 -0.02
C ALA A 129 -5.38 -14.32 1.10
N GLY A 130 -5.18 -15.38 1.90
CA GLY A 130 -4.15 -15.41 2.93
C GLY A 130 -2.81 -14.97 2.34
N SER A 131 -2.34 -13.82 2.79
CA SER A 131 -1.08 -13.22 2.39
C SER A 131 0.06 -13.99 3.08
N ASP A 132 0.46 -15.12 2.51
CA ASP A 132 1.59 -15.92 2.99
C ASP A 132 2.96 -15.31 2.64
N CYS A 133 2.98 -14.10 2.07
CA CYS A 133 4.17 -13.35 1.64
C CYS A 133 5.07 -14.09 0.64
N ASN A 134 4.63 -15.26 0.21
CA ASN A 134 5.34 -16.24 -0.60
C ASN A 134 4.56 -16.57 -1.88
N SER A 135 3.25 -16.35 -1.92
CA SER A 135 2.40 -16.55 -3.11
C SER A 135 2.02 -15.22 -3.78
N ARG A 136 1.95 -15.27 -5.12
CA ARG A 136 1.95 -14.12 -6.06
C ARG A 136 0.62 -13.38 -6.17
N SER A 137 -0.29 -13.50 -5.22
CA SER A 137 -1.65 -12.97 -5.35
C SER A 137 -1.83 -11.64 -4.61
N TYR A 138 -0.89 -10.71 -4.83
CA TYR A 138 -1.04 -9.33 -4.38
C TYR A 138 -1.52 -8.48 -5.56
N GLU A 139 -2.71 -7.90 -5.43
CA GLU A 139 -3.25 -6.98 -6.44
C GLU A 139 -2.70 -5.57 -6.26
N TYR A 140 -2.29 -5.23 -5.03
CA TYR A 140 -1.86 -3.89 -4.67
C TYR A 140 -0.56 -3.93 -3.85
N SER A 141 0.28 -2.92 -4.07
CA SER A 141 1.54 -2.73 -3.35
C SER A 141 1.84 -1.26 -3.09
N LEU A 142 2.44 -0.96 -1.96
CA LEU A 142 3.06 0.33 -1.65
C LEU A 142 4.52 0.12 -1.27
N HIS A 143 5.37 1.02 -1.76
CA HIS A 143 6.79 1.02 -1.49
C HIS A 143 7.16 2.34 -0.80
N PHE A 144 7.85 2.23 0.33
CA PHE A 144 8.34 3.37 1.08
C PHE A 144 9.84 3.23 1.31
N ASP A 145 10.57 4.30 1.03
CA ASP A 145 12.00 4.39 1.27
C ASP A 145 12.31 5.54 2.21
N THR A 146 13.28 5.33 3.10
CA THR A 146 13.88 6.40 3.90
C THR A 146 15.37 6.16 4.08
N HIS A 147 16.11 7.22 4.35
CA HIS A 147 17.56 7.17 4.53
C HIS A 147 17.92 7.59 5.95
N VAL A 148 18.84 6.84 6.54
CA VAL A 148 19.42 7.17 7.85
C VAL A 148 20.94 7.18 7.72
N SER A 149 21.56 8.27 8.18
CA SER A 149 23.01 8.34 8.34
C SER A 149 23.42 7.95 9.76
N ASN A 150 24.70 7.69 10.00
CA ASN A 150 25.27 7.71 11.35
C ASN A 150 25.32 9.16 11.87
#